data_AF-A0A517PLN3-F1
#
_entry.id   AF-A0A517PLN3-F1
#
_cell.length_a   1.000
_cell.length_b   1.000
_cell.length_c   1.000
_cell.angle_alpha   90.00
_cell.angle_beta   90.00
_cell.angle_gamma   90.00
#
_symmetry.space_group_name_H-M   'P 1'
#
loop_
_entity.id
_entity.type
_entity.pdbx_description
1 polymer ?
#
loop_
_entity_poly.entity_id
_entity_poly.type
_entity_poly.pdbx_seq_one_letter_code
_entity_poly.pdbx_strand_id
1 'polypeptide(L)'
;MKPVRVKPVGVCLVVVALVLLSDSLSAFALQRSREYMGKPHYGSSTFRASRNMSHARDYSQDLYYYTCDTQTPDPELVRSGSTELGRNIDATKKELATIRKEYEADKEVLASLKEIQKHLMNAAAQHKTLEDHCQMETFDGTAGMKCCSDITKELEKAIAEHSALMRKLEIRELAKSKKETKSQK
;
A
#
# COMPACT_ATOMS: atom_id res chain seq x y z
N MET A 1 -18.17 -53.12 -54.19
CA MET A 1 -16.69 -53.04 -54.15
C MET A 1 -16.26 -52.76 -52.70
N LYS A 2 -15.10 -53.30 -52.31
CA LYS A 2 -14.67 -53.65 -50.93
C LYS A 2 -14.62 -52.46 -49.93
N PRO A 3 -14.91 -52.66 -48.63
CA PRO A 3 -14.59 -51.69 -47.59
C PRO A 3 -13.09 -51.72 -47.24
N VAL A 4 -12.46 -50.55 -47.17
CA VAL A 4 -11.06 -50.39 -46.73
C VAL A 4 -11.04 -50.31 -45.20
N ARG A 5 -10.44 -51.34 -44.58
CA ARG A 5 -10.08 -51.37 -43.15
C ARG A 5 -8.94 -50.40 -42.89
N VAL A 6 -9.16 -49.41 -42.03
CA VAL A 6 -8.08 -48.60 -41.45
C VAL A 6 -7.85 -49.12 -40.03
N LYS A 7 -6.62 -49.56 -39.73
CA LYS A 7 -6.20 -50.06 -38.40
C LYS A 7 -5.95 -48.86 -37.46
N PRO A 8 -6.28 -48.95 -36.16
CA PRO A 8 -5.91 -47.91 -35.21
C PRO A 8 -4.43 -48.04 -34.86
N VAL A 9 -3.64 -47.01 -35.18
CA VAL A 9 -2.29 -46.84 -34.64
C VAL A 9 -2.45 -46.25 -33.24
N GLY A 10 -1.99 -47.00 -32.25
CA GLY A 10 -2.02 -46.61 -30.85
C GLY A 10 -1.24 -45.32 -30.62
N VAL A 11 -1.95 -44.30 -30.14
CA VAL A 11 -1.35 -43.10 -29.60
C VAL A 11 -1.19 -43.33 -28.10
N CYS A 12 0.05 -43.54 -27.66
CA CYS A 12 0.42 -43.48 -26.25
C CYS A 12 0.08 -42.10 -25.70
N LEU A 13 -0.98 -42.03 -24.89
CA LEU A 13 -1.35 -40.88 -24.09
C LEU A 13 -0.32 -40.73 -22.95
N VAL A 14 0.70 -39.89 -23.18
CA VAL A 14 1.55 -39.38 -22.10
C VAL A 14 0.73 -38.33 -21.36
N VAL A 15 0.23 -38.69 -20.18
CA VAL A 15 -0.39 -37.74 -19.24
C VAL A 15 0.72 -36.85 -18.68
N VAL A 16 0.90 -35.67 -19.26
CA VAL A 16 1.71 -34.61 -18.64
C VAL A 16 0.85 -33.98 -17.55
N ALA A 17 1.10 -34.36 -16.30
CA ALA A 17 0.52 -33.70 -15.14
C ALA A 17 1.11 -32.27 -15.05
N LEU A 18 0.38 -31.28 -15.58
CA LEU A 18 0.62 -29.87 -15.28
C LEU A 18 0.15 -29.60 -13.84
N VAL A 19 1.09 -29.58 -12.91
CA VAL A 19 0.88 -28.98 -11.59
C VAL A 19 0.98 -27.47 -11.77
N LEU A 20 -0.14 -26.83 -12.09
CA LEU A 20 -0.28 -25.38 -12.00
C LEU A 20 -0.60 -25.02 -10.54
N LEU A 21 0.46 -24.74 -9.77
CA LEU A 21 0.39 -23.96 -8.54
C LEU A 21 -0.17 -22.57 -8.89
N SER A 22 -1.47 -22.41 -8.70
CA SER A 22 -2.19 -21.14 -8.89
C SER A 22 -2.62 -20.57 -7.53
N ASP A 23 -1.69 -20.46 -6.60
CA ASP A 23 -1.87 -19.62 -5.41
C ASP A 23 -1.53 -18.18 -5.80
N SER A 24 -2.50 -17.44 -6.36
CA SER A 24 -2.50 -15.97 -6.37
C SER A 24 -3.81 -15.40 -6.92
N LEU A 25 -4.94 -15.96 -6.47
CA LEU A 25 -6.16 -15.15 -6.31
C LEU A 25 -6.18 -14.68 -4.85
N SER A 26 -5.27 -13.77 -4.52
CA SER A 26 -5.50 -12.89 -3.37
C SER A 26 -6.69 -12.03 -3.75
N ALA A 27 -7.86 -12.50 -3.32
CA ALA A 27 -9.06 -11.72 -3.24
C ALA A 27 -8.70 -10.29 -2.79
N PHE A 28 -9.15 -9.31 -3.57
CA PHE A 28 -9.60 -8.05 -2.99
C PHE A 28 -10.74 -8.41 -2.02
N ALA A 29 -10.38 -8.95 -0.87
CA ALA A 29 -11.27 -8.96 0.27
C ALA A 29 -11.50 -7.48 0.57
N LEU A 30 -12.71 -7.01 0.27
CA LEU A 30 -13.23 -5.78 0.81
C LEU A 30 -12.98 -5.85 2.32
N GLN A 31 -11.92 -5.18 2.78
CA GLN A 31 -11.53 -5.19 4.17
C GLN A 31 -12.59 -4.38 4.90
N ARG A 32 -13.69 -5.05 5.25
CA ARG A 32 -14.71 -4.52 6.14
C ARG A 32 -13.96 -4.22 7.43
N SER A 33 -13.63 -2.95 7.63
CA SER A 33 -12.86 -2.47 8.77
C SER A 33 -13.63 -2.88 10.01
N ARG A 34 -13.17 -3.93 10.68
CA ARG A 34 -13.63 -4.21 12.04
C ARG A 34 -13.22 -3.00 12.86
N GLU A 35 -14.17 -2.44 13.60
CA GLU A 35 -13.95 -1.27 14.45
C GLU A 35 -12.73 -1.51 15.34
N TYR A 36 -11.79 -0.56 15.32
CA TYR A 36 -10.64 -0.56 16.20
C TYR A 36 -11.16 -0.43 17.65
N MET A 37 -10.90 -1.44 18.48
CA MET A 37 -11.45 -1.52 19.85
C MET A 37 -10.47 -0.98 20.91
N GLY A 38 -9.26 -0.60 20.50
CA GLY A 38 -8.32 0.18 21.32
C GLY A 38 -8.73 1.64 21.40
N LYS A 39 -8.40 2.33 22.50
CA LYS A 39 -8.47 3.80 22.50
C LYS A 39 -7.43 4.30 21.48
N PRO A 40 -7.79 5.13 20.49
CA PRO A 40 -6.78 5.82 19.70
C PRO A 40 -5.92 6.64 20.68
N HIS A 41 -4.63 6.31 20.77
CA HIS A 41 -3.67 7.19 21.44
C HIS A 41 -3.46 8.38 20.52
N TYR A 42 -4.42 9.32 20.56
CA TYR A 42 -4.31 10.60 19.86
C TYR A 42 -2.96 11.22 20.22
N GLY A 43 -2.11 11.41 19.21
CA GLY A 43 -0.74 11.91 19.40
C GLY A 43 0.35 10.84 19.51
N SER A 44 0.09 9.55 19.28
CA SER A 44 1.17 8.57 19.07
C SER A 44 1.80 8.72 17.67
N SER A 45 3.04 8.25 17.51
CA SER A 45 3.69 8.18 16.19
C SER A 45 2.93 7.27 15.22
N THR A 46 2.31 6.19 15.71
CA THR A 46 1.48 5.30 14.88
C THR A 46 0.24 6.01 14.33
N PHE A 47 -0.45 6.81 15.15
CA PHE A 47 -1.58 7.61 14.70
C PHE A 47 -1.14 8.68 13.69
N ARG A 48 -0.07 9.42 13.99
CA ARG A 48 0.44 10.45 13.09
C ARG A 48 0.92 9.87 11.76
N ALA A 49 1.57 8.71 11.75
CA ALA A 49 1.94 8.01 10.52
C ALA A 49 0.71 7.67 9.67
N SER A 50 -0.33 7.06 10.27
CA SER A 50 -1.57 6.72 9.57
C SER A 50 -2.25 7.94 8.96
N ARG A 51 -2.32 9.04 9.72
CA ARG A 51 -2.92 10.30 9.27
C ARG A 51 -2.15 10.90 8.10
N ASN A 52 -0.82 10.99 8.22
CA ASN A 52 0.02 11.56 7.17
C ASN A 52 -0.04 10.72 5.89
N MET A 53 -0.08 9.38 5.97
CA MET A 53 -0.29 8.53 4.78
C MET A 53 -1.64 8.77 4.13
N SER A 54 -2.69 8.95 4.93
CA SER A 54 -4.03 9.24 4.41
C SER A 54 -4.04 10.58 3.69
N HIS A 55 -3.47 11.63 4.28
CA HIS A 55 -3.34 12.94 3.63
C HIS A 55 -2.51 12.87 2.35
N ALA A 56 -1.39 12.16 2.34
CA ALA A 56 -0.63 11.94 1.11
C ALA A 56 -1.50 11.29 0.02
N ARG A 57 -2.28 10.26 0.37
CA ARG A 57 -3.17 9.60 -0.58
C ARG A 57 -4.23 10.56 -1.09
N ASP A 58 -4.85 11.33 -0.21
CA ASP A 58 -5.91 12.28 -0.56
C ASP A 58 -5.37 13.36 -1.52
N TYR A 59 -4.21 13.97 -1.23
CA TYR A 59 -3.56 14.90 -2.15
C TYR A 59 -3.23 14.28 -3.51
N SER A 60 -2.78 13.02 -3.52
CA SER A 60 -2.49 12.31 -4.77
C SER A 60 -3.76 12.07 -5.59
N GLN A 61 -4.88 11.75 -4.94
CA GLN A 61 -6.17 11.56 -5.60
C GLN A 61 -6.75 12.88 -6.09
N ASP A 62 -6.67 13.93 -5.27
CA ASP A 62 -7.14 15.27 -5.63
C ASP A 62 -6.40 15.81 -6.85
N LEU A 63 -5.07 15.66 -6.90
CA LEU A 63 -4.27 16.03 -8.07
C LEU A 63 -4.65 15.22 -9.32
N TYR A 64 -4.91 13.92 -9.16
CA TYR A 64 -5.36 13.06 -10.25
C TYR A 64 -6.67 13.59 -10.85
N TYR A 65 -7.69 13.79 -10.01
CA TYR A 65 -9.01 14.22 -10.47
C TYR A 65 -8.98 15.64 -11.01
N TYR A 66 -8.27 16.55 -10.34
CA TYR A 66 -8.05 17.91 -10.85
C TYR A 66 -7.44 17.91 -12.26
N THR A 67 -6.42 17.08 -12.47
CA THR A 67 -5.76 16.95 -13.79
C THR A 67 -6.67 16.30 -14.82
N CYS A 68 -7.47 15.31 -14.42
CA CYS A 68 -8.43 14.63 -15.29
C CYS A 68 -9.54 15.56 -15.78
N ASP A 69 -10.06 16.42 -14.88
CA ASP A 69 -11.21 17.27 -15.15
C ASP A 69 -10.84 18.61 -15.81
N THR A 70 -9.54 18.95 -15.85
CA THR A 70 -9.05 20.24 -16.34
C THR A 70 -8.26 20.08 -17.64
N GLN A 71 -8.73 20.71 -18.72
CA GLN A 71 -8.05 20.67 -20.02
C GLN A 71 -6.65 21.31 -20.00
N THR A 72 -6.47 22.35 -19.18
CA THR A 72 -5.20 23.06 -18.98
C THR A 72 -4.97 23.29 -17.48
N PRO A 73 -4.38 22.32 -16.75
CA PRO A 73 -4.15 22.46 -15.32
C PRO A 73 -3.24 23.64 -14.99
N ASP A 74 -3.62 24.45 -14.01
CA ASP A 74 -2.78 25.52 -13.46
C ASP A 74 -1.50 24.93 -12.81
N PRO A 75 -0.30 25.23 -13.34
CA PRO A 75 0.95 24.71 -12.81
C PRO A 75 1.25 25.11 -11.36
N GLU A 76 0.75 26.25 -10.87
CA GLU A 76 0.93 26.65 -9.48
C GLU A 76 0.12 25.76 -8.52
N LEU A 77 -1.14 25.48 -8.86
CA LEU A 77 -1.99 24.57 -8.08
C LEU A 77 -1.42 23.15 -8.05
N VAL A 78 -0.95 22.64 -9.20
CA VAL A 78 -0.33 21.31 -9.26
C VAL A 78 0.94 21.27 -8.39
N ARG A 79 1.81 22.29 -8.46
CA ARG A 79 3.01 22.39 -7.61
C ARG A 79 2.68 22.46 -6.12
N SER A 80 1.68 23.24 -5.74
CA SER A 80 1.25 23.35 -4.35
C SER A 80 0.75 22.01 -3.81
N GLY A 81 -0.13 21.32 -4.54
CA GLY A 81 -0.61 19.99 -4.16
C GLY A 81 0.51 18.95 -4.12
N SER A 82 1.42 18.96 -5.10
CA SER A 82 2.58 18.07 -5.13
C SER A 82 3.53 18.31 -3.93
N THR A 83 3.70 19.56 -3.51
CA THR A 83 4.49 19.90 -2.32
C THR A 83 3.89 19.31 -1.05
N GLU A 84 2.58 19.45 -0.84
CA GLU A 84 1.91 18.90 0.35
C GLU A 84 1.86 17.36 0.34
N LEU A 85 1.74 16.75 -0.83
CA LEU A 85 1.92 15.31 -1.02
C LEU A 85 3.29 14.84 -0.52
N GLY A 86 4.38 15.46 -1.01
CA GLY A 86 5.74 15.14 -0.60
C GLY A 86 5.98 15.33 0.90
N ARG A 87 5.49 16.44 1.46
CA ARG A 87 5.58 16.72 2.91
C ARG A 87 4.95 15.63 3.76
N ASN A 88 3.79 15.12 3.37
CA ASN A 88 3.10 14.07 4.10
C ASN A 88 3.79 12.70 3.98
N ILE A 89 4.37 12.39 2.82
CA ILE A 89 5.22 11.19 2.65
C ILE A 89 6.42 11.26 3.60
N ASP A 90 7.12 12.40 3.66
CA ASP A 90 8.29 12.56 4.50
C ASP A 90 7.95 12.61 5.99
N ALA A 91 6.84 13.25 6.36
CA ALA A 91 6.34 13.22 7.72
C ALA A 91 6.02 11.78 8.16
N THR A 92 5.43 10.95 7.29
CA THR A 92 5.23 9.53 7.58
C THR A 92 6.56 8.81 7.84
N LYS A 93 7.56 8.98 6.98
CA LYS A 93 8.89 8.36 7.16
C LYS A 93 9.51 8.72 8.51
N LYS A 94 9.37 9.97 8.95
CA LYS A 94 9.85 10.43 10.27
C LYS A 94 9.13 9.71 11.42
N GLU A 95 7.81 9.59 11.35
CA GLU A 95 7.05 8.86 12.38
C GLU A 95 7.40 7.37 12.42
N LEU A 96 7.61 6.72 11.27
CA LEU A 96 8.06 5.32 11.22
C LEU A 96 9.46 5.14 11.82
N ALA A 97 10.34 6.14 11.70
CA ALA A 97 11.65 6.09 12.35
C ALA A 97 11.52 6.14 13.89
N THR A 98 10.55 6.89 14.43
CA THR A 98 10.24 6.87 15.86
C THR A 98 9.72 5.51 16.31
N ILE A 99 8.74 4.94 15.58
CA ILE A 99 8.18 3.61 15.89
C ILE A 99 9.29 2.54 15.82
N ARG A 100 10.21 2.64 14.84
CA ARG A 100 11.34 1.72 14.74
C ARG A 100 12.22 1.72 15.99
N LYS A 101 12.44 2.87 16.62
CA LYS A 101 13.20 2.98 17.88
C LYS A 101 12.42 2.39 19.06
N GLU A 102 11.11 2.66 19.14
CA GLU A 102 10.24 2.11 20.19
C GLU A 102 10.20 0.57 20.18
N TYR A 103 10.32 -0.04 19.00
CA TYR A 103 10.25 -1.48 18.80
C TYR A 103 11.57 -2.10 18.33
N GLU A 104 12.72 -1.53 18.70
CA GLU A 104 14.03 -1.95 18.18
C GLU A 104 14.40 -3.42 18.46
N ALA A 105 13.83 -4.01 19.51
CA ALA A 105 14.02 -5.41 19.87
C ALA A 105 13.00 -6.37 19.23
N ASP A 106 11.93 -5.84 18.61
CA ASP A 106 10.82 -6.64 18.08
C ASP A 106 10.97 -6.90 16.58
N LYS A 107 11.59 -8.04 16.25
CA LYS A 107 11.88 -8.44 14.86
C LYS A 107 10.65 -8.49 13.96
N GLU A 108 9.48 -8.86 14.50
CA GLU A 108 8.25 -8.95 13.70
C GLU A 108 7.69 -7.56 13.36
N VAL A 109 7.76 -6.63 14.33
CA VAL A 109 7.39 -5.23 14.09
C VAL A 109 8.37 -4.60 13.09
N LEU A 110 9.67 -4.83 13.26
CA LEU A 110 10.70 -4.33 12.33
C LEU A 110 10.50 -4.83 10.90
N ALA A 111 10.12 -6.10 10.73
CA ALA A 111 9.80 -6.66 9.41
C ALA A 111 8.58 -5.96 8.78
N SER A 112 7.53 -5.71 9.55
CA SER A 112 6.34 -4.99 9.07
C SER A 112 6.68 -3.55 8.69
N LEU A 113 7.47 -2.84 9.51
CA LEU A 113 7.94 -1.49 9.23
C LEU A 113 8.81 -1.41 7.96
N LYS A 114 9.54 -2.48 7.63
CA LYS A 114 10.34 -2.56 6.41
C LYS A 114 9.45 -2.57 5.15
N GLU A 115 8.37 -3.35 5.14
CA GLU A 115 7.44 -3.39 4.01
C GLU A 115 6.68 -2.07 3.85
N ILE A 116 6.22 -1.44 4.96
CA ILE A 116 5.61 -0.10 4.91
C ILE A 116 6.61 0.91 4.30
N GLN A 117 7.87 0.88 4.74
CA GLN A 117 8.88 1.80 4.24
C GLN A 117 9.22 1.57 2.76
N LYS A 118 9.20 0.32 2.28
CA LYS A 118 9.37 0.00 0.86
C LYS A 118 8.30 0.67 0.00
N HIS A 119 7.03 0.57 0.40
CA HIS A 119 5.94 1.24 -0.31
C HIS A 119 6.06 2.76 -0.28
N LEU A 120 6.45 3.35 0.86
CA LEU A 120 6.71 4.80 0.95
C LEU A 120 7.90 5.26 0.09
N MET A 121 8.93 4.42 -0.08
CA MET A 121 10.04 4.71 -0.98
C MET A 121 9.60 4.68 -2.44
N ASN A 122 8.75 3.72 -2.83
CA ASN A 122 8.19 3.67 -4.18
C ASN A 122 7.28 4.88 -4.45
N ALA A 123 6.41 5.24 -3.50
CA ALA A 123 5.59 6.45 -3.59
C ALA A 123 6.46 7.71 -3.72
N ALA A 124 7.52 7.83 -2.93
CA ALA A 124 8.46 8.95 -3.02
C ALA A 124 9.19 9.01 -4.37
N ALA A 125 9.53 7.86 -4.96
CA ALA A 125 10.15 7.83 -6.28
C ALA A 125 9.20 8.33 -7.38
N GLN A 126 7.93 7.93 -7.34
CA GLN A 126 6.91 8.44 -8.28
C GLN A 126 6.59 9.91 -8.03
N HIS A 127 6.57 10.35 -6.76
CA HIS A 127 6.40 11.75 -6.41
C HIS A 127 7.53 12.63 -6.96
N LYS A 128 8.77 12.16 -6.93
CA LYS A 128 9.88 12.87 -7.59
C LYS A 128 9.65 13.03 -9.09
N THR A 129 9.19 11.99 -9.77
CA THR A 129 8.83 12.09 -11.19
C THR A 129 7.68 13.07 -11.43
N LEU A 130 6.68 13.11 -10.53
CA LEU A 130 5.62 14.12 -10.58
C LEU A 130 6.17 15.53 -10.41
N GLU A 131 7.07 15.76 -9.46
CA GLU A 131 7.73 17.07 -9.26
C GLU A 131 8.48 17.53 -10.50
N ASP A 132 9.20 16.63 -11.17
CA ASP A 132 9.89 16.93 -12.42
C ASP A 132 8.89 17.41 -13.50
N HIS A 133 7.71 16.77 -13.61
CA HIS A 133 6.64 17.23 -14.51
C HIS A 133 6.04 18.58 -14.10
N CYS A 134 5.96 18.87 -12.80
CA CYS A 134 5.44 20.13 -12.28
C CYS A 134 6.39 21.33 -12.53
N GLN A 135 7.65 21.07 -12.86
CA GLN A 135 8.66 22.10 -13.17
C GLN A 135 8.73 22.43 -14.67
N MET A 136 8.02 21.68 -15.52
CA MET A 136 7.95 21.95 -16.96
C MET A 136 7.17 23.24 -17.24
N GLU A 137 7.48 23.93 -18.34
CA GLU A 137 6.76 25.13 -18.79
C GLU A 137 5.28 24.84 -19.04
N THR A 138 4.98 23.64 -19.55
CA THR A 138 3.63 23.11 -19.68
C THR A 138 3.54 21.80 -18.89
N PHE A 139 2.52 21.69 -18.06
CA PHE A 139 2.30 20.48 -17.27
C PHE A 139 1.73 19.37 -18.17
N ASP A 140 2.42 18.23 -18.24
CA ASP A 140 1.91 17.04 -18.90
C ASP A 140 0.88 16.34 -18.00
N GLY A 141 -0.40 16.62 -18.25
CA GLY A 141 -1.49 16.05 -17.48
C GLY A 141 -1.56 14.51 -17.56
N THR A 142 -1.16 13.90 -18.68
CA THR A 142 -1.19 12.43 -18.82
C THR A 142 -0.12 11.79 -17.95
N ALA A 143 1.10 12.31 -18.02
CA ALA A 143 2.19 11.82 -17.17
C ALA A 143 1.91 12.10 -15.69
N GLY A 144 1.39 13.29 -15.36
CA GLY A 144 0.98 13.67 -14.02
C GLY A 144 -0.08 12.75 -13.42
N MET A 145 -1.14 12.43 -14.17
CA MET A 145 -2.16 11.46 -13.76
C MET A 145 -1.57 10.08 -13.51
N LYS A 146 -0.67 9.61 -14.37
CA LYS A 146 -0.01 8.31 -14.17
C LYS A 146 0.80 8.29 -12.87
N CYS A 147 1.61 9.33 -12.61
CA CYS A 147 2.35 9.44 -11.36
C CYS A 147 1.40 9.44 -10.15
N CYS A 148 0.32 10.22 -10.18
CA CYS A 148 -0.66 10.27 -9.09
C CYS A 148 -1.34 8.91 -8.85
N SER A 149 -1.67 8.16 -9.91
CA SER A 149 -2.21 6.81 -9.79
C SER A 149 -1.21 5.85 -9.15
N ASP A 150 0.05 5.87 -9.57
CA ASP A 150 1.09 4.98 -9.04
C ASP A 150 1.45 5.32 -7.57
N ILE A 151 1.48 6.61 -7.21
CA ILE A 151 1.65 7.08 -5.84
C ILE A 151 0.51 6.58 -4.96
N THR A 152 -0.74 6.79 -5.38
CA THR A 152 -1.94 6.35 -4.66
C THR A 152 -1.88 4.85 -4.37
N LYS A 153 -1.55 4.05 -5.39
CA LYS A 153 -1.44 2.58 -5.27
C LYS A 153 -0.40 2.15 -4.22
N GLU A 154 0.77 2.80 -4.17
CA GLU A 154 1.78 2.47 -3.17
C GLU A 154 1.40 2.96 -1.77
N LEU A 155 0.75 4.13 -1.66
CA LEU A 155 0.23 4.63 -0.38
C LEU A 155 -0.87 3.74 0.19
N GLU A 156 -1.77 3.21 -0.64
CA GLU A 156 -2.80 2.26 -0.22
C GLU A 156 -2.18 0.97 0.35
N LYS A 157 -1.11 0.46 -0.27
CA LYS A 157 -0.36 -0.69 0.27
C LYS A 157 0.30 -0.34 1.60
N ALA A 158 0.95 0.82 1.71
CA ALA A 158 1.56 1.28 2.96
C ALA A 158 0.51 1.40 4.09
N ILE A 159 -0.68 1.94 3.79
CA ILE A 159 -1.80 2.07 4.73
C ILE A 159 -2.34 0.69 5.15
N ALA A 160 -2.46 -0.25 4.20
CA ALA A 160 -2.91 -1.61 4.50
C ALA A 160 -1.93 -2.33 5.43
N GLU A 161 -0.63 -2.27 5.14
CA GLU A 161 0.42 -2.85 5.97
C GLU A 161 0.48 -2.20 7.36
N HIS A 162 0.35 -0.87 7.44
CA HIS A 162 0.28 -0.16 8.70
C HIS A 162 -0.94 -0.59 9.53
N SER A 163 -2.11 -0.71 8.90
CA SER A 163 -3.34 -1.17 9.56
C SER A 163 -3.19 -2.60 10.09
N ALA A 164 -2.55 -3.48 9.31
CA ALA A 164 -2.26 -4.85 9.73
C ALA A 164 -1.30 -4.89 10.93
N LEU A 165 -0.26 -4.05 10.93
CA LEU A 165 0.65 -3.91 12.08
C LEU A 165 -0.09 -3.43 13.33
N MET A 166 -0.94 -2.40 13.21
CA MET A 166 -1.70 -1.87 14.36
C MET A 166 -2.60 -2.93 14.98
N ARG A 167 -3.28 -3.71 14.15
CA ARG A 167 -4.11 -4.82 14.63
C ARG A 167 -3.30 -5.91 15.34
N LYS A 168 -2.10 -6.23 14.84
CA LYS A 168 -1.20 -7.19 15.51
C LYS A 168 -0.78 -6.68 16.90
N LEU A 169 -0.40 -5.41 17.00
CA LEU A 169 -0.01 -4.79 18.27
C LEU A 169 -1.18 -4.76 19.27
N GLU A 170 -2.37 -4.39 18.82
CA GLU A 170 -3.59 -4.41 19.65
C GLU A 170 -3.88 -5.80 20.23
N ILE A 171 -3.83 -6.84 19.38
CA ILE A 171 -4.04 -8.24 19.82
C ILE A 171 -3.02 -8.64 20.88
N ARG A 172 -1.74 -8.25 20.72
CA ARG A 172 -0.68 -8.56 21.68
C ARG A 172 -0.91 -7.86 23.02
N GLU A 173 -1.31 -6.59 23.02
CA GLU A 173 -1.61 -5.84 24.24
C GLU A 173 -2.84 -6.41 24.99
N LEU A 174 -3.89 -6.79 24.27
CA LEU A 174 -5.05 -7.48 24.84
C LEU A 174 -4.68 -8.85 25.43
N ALA A 175 -3.70 -9.55 24.85
CA ALA A 175 -3.23 -10.82 25.39
C ALA A 175 -2.38 -10.65 26.66
N LYS A 176 -1.56 -9.59 26.75
CA LYS A 176 -0.77 -9.27 27.94
C LYS A 176 -1.66 -8.91 29.13
N SER A 177 -2.59 -7.97 28.95
CA SER A 177 -3.50 -7.53 30.02
C SER A 177 -4.31 -8.69 30.63
N LYS A 178 -4.81 -9.63 29.81
CA LYS A 178 -5.52 -10.83 30.28
C LYS A 178 -4.64 -11.76 31.13
N LYS A 179 -3.34 -11.85 30.84
CA LYS A 179 -2.41 -12.67 31.64
C LYS A 179 -2.14 -12.03 33.00
N GLU A 180 -1.96 -10.71 33.03
CA GLU A 180 -1.74 -9.96 34.27
C GLU A 180 -2.93 -10.05 35.22
N THR A 181 -4.17 -9.93 34.71
CA THR A 181 -5.39 -10.09 35.53
C THR A 181 -5.57 -11.51 36.07
N LYS A 182 -5.10 -12.54 35.36
CA LYS A 182 -5.13 -13.93 35.84
C LYS A 182 -4.05 -14.24 36.88
N SER A 183 -2.92 -13.55 36.84
CA SER A 183 -1.81 -13.79 37.77
C SER A 183 -1.96 -13.08 39.11
N GLN A 184 -2.94 -12.18 39.24
CA GLN A 184 -3.30 -11.44 40.46
C GLN A 184 -4.52 -12.01 41.20
N LYS A 185 -5.09 -13.13 40.73
CA LYS A 185 -6.14 -13.91 41.40
C LYS A 185 -5.58 -15.23 41.88
#